data_AF-A0A0F8WEJ0-F1
#
_entry.id   AF-A0A0F8WEJ0-F1
#
_cell.length_a   1.000
_cell.length_b   1.000
_cell.length_c   1.000
_cell.angle_alpha   90.00
_cell.angle_beta   90.00
_cell.angle_gamma   90.00
#
_symmetry.space_group_name_H-M   'P 1'
#
loop_
_entity.id
_entity.type
_entity.pdbx_description
1 polymer ?
#
loop_
_entity_poly.entity_id
_entity_poly.type
_entity_poly.pdbx_seq_one_letter_code
_entity_poly.pdbx_strand_id
1 'polypeptide(L)' 'AREAYQKALEISKRLGLQEGMANQCVNMGSIAKQQGDQAKAREFLTKARDIFRKIGIPHKVEKVQGLLDGLDGEDEG' A
#
# COMPACT_ATOMS: atom_id res chain seq x y z
N ALA A 1 -1.66 -29.06 -18.69
CA ALA A 1 -2.77 -28.10 -18.51
C ALA A 1 -3.10 -27.87 -17.03
N ARG A 2 -3.58 -28.88 -16.28
CA ARG A 2 -4.01 -28.75 -14.86
C ARG A 2 -2.97 -28.11 -13.93
N GLU A 3 -1.70 -28.50 -14.01
CA GLU A 3 -0.64 -27.92 -13.17
C GLU A 3 -0.35 -26.44 -13.49
N ALA A 4 -0.43 -26.05 -14.76
CA ALA A 4 -0.27 -24.65 -15.15
C ALA A 4 -1.42 -23.79 -14.63
N TYR A 5 -2.66 -24.29 -14.70
CA TYR A 5 -3.82 -23.62 -14.11
C TYR A 5 -3.72 -23.51 -12.58
N GLN A 6 -3.24 -24.55 -11.89
CA GLN A 6 -3.04 -24.52 -10.44
C GLN A 6 -2.00 -23.47 -10.04
N LYS A 7 -0.86 -23.42 -10.74
CA LYS A 7 0.18 -22.39 -10.52
C LYS A 7 -0.36 -20.99 -10.79
N ALA A 8 -1.11 -20.80 -11.87
CA ALA A 8 -1.74 -19.51 -12.18
C ALA A 8 -2.74 -19.07 -11.09
N LEU A 9 -3.54 -20.00 -10.57
CA LEU A 9 -4.48 -19.75 -9.48
C LEU A 9 -3.77 -19.33 -8.19
N GLU A 10 -2.69 -20.02 -7.82
CA GLU A 10 -1.90 -19.68 -6.63
C GLU A 10 -1.23 -18.31 -6.75
N ILE A 11 -0.68 -17.98 -7.91
CA ILE A 11 -0.11 -16.65 -8.19
C ILE A 11 -1.18 -15.58 -8.06
N SER A 12 -2.34 -15.77 -8.72
CA SER A 12 -3.45 -14.82 -8.68
C SER A 12 -3.94 -14.60 -7.24
N LYS A 13 -4.10 -15.68 -6.47
CA LYS A 13 -4.48 -15.60 -5.05
C LYS A 13 -3.46 -14.83 -4.23
N ARG A 14 -2.16 -15.09 -4.42
CA ARG A 14 -1.10 -14.39 -3.70
C ARG A 14 -1.10 -12.89 -4.02
N LEU A 15 -1.23 -12.53 -5.31
CA LEU A 15 -1.30 -11.13 -5.73
C LEU A 15 -2.51 -10.42 -5.13
N GLY A 16 -3.70 -11.04 -5.18
CA GLY A 16 -4.91 -10.48 -4.59
C GLY A 16 -4.82 -10.30 -3.07
N LEU A 17 -4.20 -11.25 -2.36
CA LEU A 17 -3.95 -11.13 -0.92
C LEU A 17 -3.00 -9.96 -0.62
N GLN A 18 -1.91 -9.83 -1.36
CA GLN A 18 -0.96 -8.73 -1.19
C GLN A 18 -1.59 -7.36 -1.51
N GLU A 19 -2.39 -7.28 -2.57
CA GLU A 19 -3.13 -6.06 -2.89
C GLU A 19 -4.10 -5.69 -1.77
N GLY A 20 -4.84 -6.66 -1.23
CA GLY A 20 -5.71 -6.47 -0.07
C GLY A 20 -4.96 -5.94 1.15
N MET A 21 -3.80 -6.53 1.49
CA MET A 21 -2.95 -6.05 2.59
C MET A 21 -2.48 -4.61 2.39
N ALA A 22 -2.09 -4.24 1.17
CA ALA A 22 -1.66 -2.89 0.84
C ALA A 22 -2.80 -1.88 0.99
N ASN A 23 -4.00 -2.20 0.48
CA ASN A 23 -5.18 -1.35 0.66
C ASN A 23 -5.52 -1.14 2.16
N GLN A 24 -5.43 -2.19 2.97
CA GLN A 24 -5.63 -2.06 4.42
C GLN A 24 -4.59 -1.14 5.08
N CYS A 25 -3.33 -1.21 4.64
CA CYS A 25 -2.30 -0.29 5.11
C CYS A 25 -2.62 1.17 4.72
N VAL A 26 -3.12 1.43 3.51
CA VAL A 26 -3.57 2.79 3.13
C VAL A 26 -4.67 3.31 4.05
N ASN A 27 -5.65 2.46 4.37
CA ASN A 27 -6.75 2.83 5.26
C ASN A 27 -6.25 3.13 6.68
N MET A 28 -5.38 2.28 7.24
CA MET A 28 -4.76 2.51 8.55
C MET A 28 -3.91 3.79 8.56
N GLY A 29 -3.17 4.07 7.50
CA GLY A 29 -2.41 5.32 7.36
C GLY A 29 -3.30 6.55 7.34
N SER A 30 -4.45 6.47 6.66
CA SER A 30 -5.45 7.54 6.61
C SER A 30 -6.09 7.78 7.98
N ILE A 31 -6.40 6.72 8.72
CA ILE A 31 -6.92 6.80 10.09
C ILE A 31 -5.87 7.43 11.03
N ALA A 32 -4.60 6.99 10.95
CA ALA A 32 -3.53 7.55 11.75
C ALA A 32 -3.33 9.05 11.48
N LYS A 33 -3.40 9.47 10.19
CA LYS A 33 -3.38 10.89 9.81
C LYS A 33 -4.53 11.67 10.47
N GLN A 34 -5.75 11.14 10.43
CA GLN A 34 -6.92 11.77 11.08
C GLN A 34 -6.78 11.86 12.61
N GLN A 35 -6.00 10.97 13.22
CA GLN A 35 -5.70 10.98 14.65
C GLN A 35 -4.51 11.90 15.00
N GLY A 36 -3.88 12.55 14.00
CA GLY A 36 -2.68 13.38 14.18
C GLY A 36 -1.39 12.58 14.38
N ASP A 37 -1.43 11.25 14.26
CA ASP A 37 -0.25 10.39 14.37
C ASP A 37 0.47 10.30 13.02
N GLN A 38 1.19 11.36 12.67
CA GLN A 38 1.93 11.49 11.40
C GLN A 38 2.97 10.37 11.23
N ALA A 39 3.61 9.95 12.33
CA ALA A 39 4.60 8.88 12.31
C ALA A 39 3.98 7.54 11.89
N LYS A 40 2.87 7.12 12.51
CA LYS A 40 2.15 5.89 12.11
C LYS A 40 1.54 6.02 10.72
N ALA A 41 1.04 7.20 10.35
CA ALA A 41 0.52 7.44 9.00
C ALA A 41 1.60 7.14 7.94
N ARG A 42 2.81 7.68 8.14
CA ARG A 42 3.96 7.43 7.28
C ARG A 42 4.35 5.96 7.24
N GLU A 43 4.39 5.28 8.38
CA GLU A 43 4.74 3.86 8.45
C GLU A 43 3.77 3.01 7.61
N PHE A 44 2.46 3.17 7.83
CA PHE A 44 1.45 2.41 7.12
C PHE A 44 1.42 2.71 5.62
N LEU A 45 1.52 3.99 5.23
CA LEU A 45 1.56 4.37 3.81
C LEU A 45 2.84 3.86 3.12
N THR A 46 4.00 3.93 3.78
CA THR A 46 5.26 3.37 3.25
C THR A 46 5.13 1.87 2.99
N LYS A 47 4.55 1.13 3.94
CA LYS A 47 4.30 -0.30 3.80
C LYS A 47 3.36 -0.62 2.64
N ALA A 48 2.28 0.17 2.47
CA ALA A 48 1.36 0.01 1.36
C ALA A 48 2.06 0.22 0.01
N ARG A 49 2.84 1.31 -0.12
CA ARG A 49 3.62 1.65 -1.32
C ARG A 49 4.56 0.51 -1.71
N ASP A 50 5.30 -0.02 -0.73
CA ASP A 50 6.28 -1.07 -0.98
C ASP A 50 5.63 -2.37 -1.44
N ILE A 51 4.44 -2.71 -0.90
CA ILE A 51 3.67 -3.86 -1.38
C ILE A 51 3.18 -3.61 -2.82
N PHE A 52 2.55 -2.46 -3.11
CA PHE A 52 2.08 -2.14 -4.47
C PHE A 52 3.21 -2.16 -5.50
N ARG A 53 4.40 -1.67 -5.13
CA ARG A 53 5.61 -1.77 -5.96
C ARG A 53 5.99 -3.22 -6.21
N LYS A 54 6.00 -4.07 -5.16
CA LYS A 54 6.36 -5.48 -5.25
C LYS A 54 5.41 -6.29 -6.14
N ILE A 55 4.13 -5.94 -6.16
CA ILE A 55 3.11 -6.61 -6.99
C ILE A 55 2.87 -5.93 -8.35
N GLY A 56 3.63 -4.87 -8.66
CA GLY A 56 3.61 -4.24 -9.98
C GLY A 56 2.38 -3.40 -10.28
N ILE A 57 1.85 -2.67 -9.30
CA ILE A 57 0.69 -1.77 -9.47
C ILE A 57 1.13 -0.29 -9.36
N PRO A 58 1.73 0.28 -10.43
CA PRO A 58 2.40 1.59 -10.37
C PRO A 58 1.44 2.75 -10.06
N HIS A 59 0.22 2.76 -10.60
CA HIS A 59 -0.75 3.82 -10.32
C HIS A 59 -1.14 3.92 -8.83
N LYS A 60 -1.09 2.79 -8.10
CA LYS A 60 -1.30 2.80 -6.65
C LYS A 60 -0.07 3.27 -5.89
N VAL A 61 1.13 2.98 -6.38
CA VAL A 61 2.38 3.52 -5.82
C VAL A 61 2.36 5.05 -5.88
N GLU A 62 2.06 5.62 -7.04
CA GLU A 62 1.96 7.08 -7.24
C GLU A 62 0.92 7.71 -6.33
N LYS A 63 -0.27 7.09 -6.25
CA LYS A 63 -1.33 7.56 -5.35
C LYS A 63 -0.88 7.58 -3.89
N VAL A 64 -0.22 6.52 -3.42
CA VAL A 64 0.27 6.45 -2.04
C VAL A 64 1.43 7.41 -1.80
N GLN A 65 2.27 7.65 -2.81
CA GLN A 65 3.34 8.64 -2.72
C GLN A 65 2.78 10.06 -2.52
N GLY A 66 1.74 10.45 -3.27
CA GLY A 66 1.10 11.75 -3.05
C GLY A 66 0.47 11.91 -1.65
N LEU A 67 0.03 10.80 -1.02
CA LEU A 67 -0.42 10.84 0.37
C LEU A 67 0.74 11.07 1.34
N LEU A 68 1.91 10.46 1.08
CA LEU A 68 3.12 10.63 1.89
C LEU A 68 3.67 12.05 1.78
N ASP A 69 3.73 12.60 0.56
CA ASP A 69 4.21 13.97 0.31
C ASP A 69 3.35 15.00 1.06
N GLY A 70 2.03 14.74 1.15
CA GLY A 70 1.10 15.54 1.94
C GLY A 70 1.14 15.30 3.46
N LEU A 71 2.04 14.47 3.98
CA LEU A 71 2.38 14.40 5.41
C LEU A 71 3.66 15.21 5.72
N ASP A 72 4.56 15.36 4.74
CA ASP A 72 5.83 16.11 4.89
C ASP A 72 5.62 17.63 4.90
N GLY A 73 4.50 18.12 4.37
CA GLY A 73 4.21 19.57 4.28
C GLY A 73 3.77 20.27 5.58
N GLU A 74 3.76 19.59 6.73
CA GLU A 74 3.37 20.18 8.03
C GLU A 74 4.57 20.55 8.92
N ASP A 75 5.81 20.30 8.49
CA ASP A 75 7.03 20.48 9.30
C ASP A 75 7.96 21.62 8.81
N GLU A 76 7.43 22.56 8.02
CA GLU A 76 8.11 23.84 7.73
C GLU A 76 7.55 24.94 8.65
N GLY A 77 7.98 24.91 9.91
CA GLY A 77 7.76 25.97 10.91
C GLY A 77 9.06 26.67 11.28
#